data_AF-A0A8T6HW05-F1
#
_entry.id   AF-A0A8T6HW05-F1
#
_cell.length_a   1.000
_cell.length_b   1.000
_cell.length_c   1.000
_cell.angle_alpha   90.00
_cell.angle_beta   90.00
_cell.angle_gamma   90.00
#
_symmetry.space_group_name_H-M   'P 1'
#
loop_
_entity.id
_entity.type
_entity.pdbx_description
1 polymer ?
#
loop_
_entity_poly.entity_id
_entity_poly.type
_entity_poly.pdbx_seq_one_letter_code
_entity_poly.pdbx_strand_id
1 'polypeptide(L)'
;MAFRRFLTLIRTSLPGCFLAALTFAALATACGAEPQQMAQPFEARPTPTPDSAPTPTPAVSSGPHSTATPSPTPTPTHPSPEPPSVPITDWNLDASSTGSDFLALLSQDGRSCIQSALGDRFSIFQAEAFIEYLDATTEPVMGECFTPENKAGIAISMFSATADGLSAETRSCLADVFTRNPQEAIGFATSGPPSDDARAAAFEALSCLSPEEAAAITPEGEGPPPDTAALRCLAEELMKVEGGDEILRILSTADPAGLTLEQSTLLGQAVSNCGIDTHFTFPEPTSSQDGSASTDGGTGAPSP
;
A
#
# COMPACT_ATOMS: atom_id res chain seq x y z
N MET A 1 -13.77 -17.08 1.69
CA MET A 1 -12.39 -17.62 1.71
C MET A 1 -11.44 -16.87 0.76
N ALA A 2 -11.88 -16.44 -0.43
CA ALA A 2 -11.06 -15.70 -1.40
C ALA A 2 -10.53 -14.35 -0.87
N PHE A 3 -11.37 -13.50 -0.26
CA PHE A 3 -10.93 -12.23 0.33
C PHE A 3 -9.95 -12.40 1.49
N ARG A 4 -10.17 -13.39 2.38
CA ARG A 4 -9.17 -13.75 3.41
C ARG A 4 -7.85 -14.18 2.77
N ARG A 5 -7.88 -14.98 1.69
CA ARG A 5 -6.67 -15.34 0.93
C ARG A 5 -6.03 -14.14 0.24
N PHE A 6 -6.81 -13.18 -0.24
CA PHE A 6 -6.33 -11.92 -0.82
C PHE A 6 -5.64 -11.06 0.25
N LEU A 7 -6.25 -10.88 1.42
CA LEU A 7 -5.61 -10.22 2.55
C LEU A 7 -4.36 -10.97 3.04
N THR A 8 -4.38 -12.30 3.04
CA THR A 8 -3.19 -13.12 3.32
C THR A 8 -2.14 -12.99 2.22
N LEU A 9 -2.49 -12.86 0.93
CA LEU A 9 -1.56 -12.66 -0.19
C LEU A 9 -0.94 -11.26 -0.20
N ILE A 10 -1.75 -10.23 0.08
CA ILE A 10 -1.29 -8.89 0.40
C ILE A 10 -0.32 -8.99 1.59
N ARG A 11 -0.73 -9.61 2.70
CA ARG A 11 0.08 -9.76 3.91
C ARG A 11 1.23 -10.76 3.81
N THR A 12 1.37 -11.58 2.78
CA THR A 12 2.54 -12.48 2.61
C THR A 12 3.50 -11.96 1.56
N SER A 13 3.00 -11.23 0.55
CA SER A 13 3.85 -10.52 -0.41
C SER A 13 4.38 -9.20 0.16
N LEU A 14 3.61 -8.50 1.01
CA LEU A 14 4.06 -7.25 1.62
C LEU A 14 5.19 -7.44 2.63
N PRO A 15 5.16 -8.25 3.70
CA PRO A 15 6.26 -8.29 4.66
C PRO A 15 7.53 -8.84 4.04
N GLY A 16 7.48 -9.79 3.10
CA GLY A 16 8.70 -10.23 2.41
C GLY A 16 9.40 -9.09 1.67
N CYS A 17 8.63 -8.26 0.97
CA CYS A 17 9.16 -7.19 0.13
C CYS A 17 9.31 -5.85 0.85
N PHE A 18 8.46 -5.50 1.82
CA PHE A 18 8.64 -4.36 2.74
C PHE A 18 9.80 -4.61 3.70
N LEU A 19 9.99 -5.84 4.20
CA LEU A 19 11.17 -6.16 5.02
C LEU A 19 12.43 -6.16 4.17
N ALA A 20 12.39 -6.63 2.92
CA ALA A 20 13.49 -6.47 1.98
C ALA A 20 13.75 -4.97 1.68
N ALA A 21 12.72 -4.15 1.47
CA ALA A 21 12.84 -2.71 1.24
C ALA A 21 13.46 -1.98 2.43
N LEU A 22 12.94 -2.25 3.63
CA LEU A 22 13.41 -1.66 4.89
C LEU A 22 14.83 -2.12 5.22
N THR A 23 15.19 -3.38 4.95
CA THR A 23 16.57 -3.85 5.10
C THR A 23 17.50 -3.25 4.05
N PHE A 24 17.09 -3.08 2.79
CA PHE A 24 17.90 -2.41 1.77
C PHE A 24 18.09 -0.91 2.06
N ALA A 25 17.05 -0.21 2.52
CA ALA A 25 17.16 1.18 2.95
C ALA A 25 18.07 1.32 4.18
N ALA A 26 17.97 0.41 5.15
CA ALA A 26 18.86 0.36 6.31
C ALA A 26 20.32 0.07 5.90
N LEU A 27 20.56 -0.85 4.96
CA LEU A 27 21.90 -1.14 4.42
C LEU A 27 22.48 0.04 3.63
N ALA A 28 21.67 0.76 2.85
CA ALA A 28 22.12 1.95 2.14
C ALA A 28 22.53 3.09 3.08
N THR A 29 21.85 3.23 4.23
CA THR A 29 22.27 4.17 5.29
C THR A 29 23.45 3.68 6.12
N ALA A 30 23.66 2.37 6.25
CA ALA A 30 24.78 1.79 7.01
C ALA A 30 26.09 1.68 6.21
N CYS A 31 26.05 1.62 4.88
CA CYS A 31 27.25 1.60 4.02
C CYS A 31 27.76 3.00 3.62
N GLY A 32 27.18 4.07 4.16
CA GLY A 32 27.53 5.46 3.84
C GLY A 32 28.67 6.09 4.66
N ALA A 33 29.38 5.35 5.51
CA ALA A 33 30.49 5.91 6.29
C ALA A 33 31.60 4.89 6.56
N GLU A 34 32.60 4.81 5.66
CA GLU A 34 34.01 4.94 6.04
C GLU A 34 34.88 5.14 4.77
N PRO A 35 35.38 6.35 4.47
CA PRO A 35 36.49 6.47 3.53
C PRO A 35 37.73 5.87 4.22
N GLN A 36 38.12 4.66 3.78
CA GLN A 36 39.45 4.11 4.02
C GLN A 36 40.48 4.99 3.30
N GLN A 37 40.83 6.11 3.95
CA GLN A 37 41.94 6.95 3.57
C GLN A 37 43.22 6.23 4.02
N MET A 38 43.75 5.38 3.14
CA MET A 38 45.10 4.87 3.28
C MET A 38 46.05 6.07 3.47
N ALA A 39 46.74 6.08 4.61
CA ALA A 39 47.71 7.09 4.97
C ALA A 39 48.84 7.13 3.93
N GLN A 40 48.79 8.10 3.02
CA GLN A 40 50.00 8.60 2.37
C GLN A 40 50.70 9.59 3.33
N PRO A 41 52.03 9.57 3.43
CA PRO A 41 52.77 10.59 4.15
C PRO A 41 52.63 11.92 3.43
N PHE A 42 51.88 12.84 4.03
CA PHE A 42 51.77 14.22 3.56
C PHE A 42 53.06 14.97 3.87
N GLU A 43 53.68 15.51 2.83
CA GLU A 43 54.68 16.56 2.90
C GLU A 43 54.08 17.79 3.63
N ALA A 44 54.86 18.36 4.56
CA ALA A 44 54.45 19.50 5.36
C ALA A 44 54.18 20.73 4.48
N ARG A 45 52.91 21.13 4.38
CA ARG A 45 52.50 22.38 3.74
C ARG A 45 52.83 23.57 4.67
N PRO A 46 53.45 24.66 4.17
CA PRO A 46 53.79 25.81 5.00
C PRO A 46 52.55 26.50 5.56
N THR A 47 52.63 26.84 6.85
CA THR A 47 51.63 27.59 7.61
C THR A 47 51.37 28.96 6.98
N PRO A 48 50.13 29.31 6.59
CA PRO A 48 49.82 30.67 6.18
C PRO A 48 49.84 31.60 7.41
N THR A 49 50.60 32.68 7.28
CA THR A 49 50.65 33.82 8.21
C THR A 49 49.27 34.48 8.32
N PRO A 50 48.81 34.85 9.54
CA PRO A 50 47.52 35.51 9.71
C PRO A 50 47.58 36.92 9.11
N ASP A 51 46.71 37.18 8.13
CA ASP A 51 46.48 38.51 7.59
C ASP A 51 45.40 39.26 8.40
N SER A 52 45.60 40.56 8.50
CA SER A 52 45.06 41.45 9.52
C SER A 52 43.56 41.75 9.35
N ALA A 53 42.91 41.94 10.49
CA ALA A 53 41.51 42.37 10.59
C ALA A 53 41.29 43.79 10.01
N PRO A 54 40.26 44.00 9.18
CA PRO A 54 39.75 45.33 8.89
C PRO A 54 38.53 45.68 9.76
N THR A 55 38.74 46.74 10.55
CA THR A 55 37.90 47.84 11.05
C THR A 55 36.36 47.80 10.87
N PRO A 56 35.57 48.12 11.93
CA PRO A 56 34.11 48.27 11.85
C PRO A 56 33.69 49.54 11.09
N THR A 57 32.72 49.41 10.18
CA THR A 57 32.12 50.51 9.40
C THR A 57 30.66 50.71 9.86
N PRO A 58 30.15 51.95 9.95
CA PRO A 58 29.13 52.33 10.93
C PRO A 58 27.68 51.99 10.56
N ALA A 59 26.86 51.92 11.61
CA ALA A 59 25.42 51.77 11.56
C ALA A 59 24.74 52.93 10.79
N VAL A 60 23.97 52.57 9.76
CA VAL A 60 22.98 53.46 9.15
C VAL A 60 21.61 53.05 9.65
N SER A 61 21.08 53.89 10.54
CA SER A 61 19.68 53.93 10.94
C SER A 61 18.87 54.64 9.85
N SER A 62 17.94 53.91 9.24
CA SER A 62 16.85 54.45 8.44
C SER A 62 15.62 53.58 8.72
N GLY A 63 14.66 54.13 9.45
CA GLY A 63 13.51 53.38 9.97
C GLY A 63 12.67 52.72 8.87
N PRO A 64 12.08 51.54 9.13
CA PRO A 64 11.11 50.95 8.22
C PRO A 64 9.85 51.82 8.22
N HIS A 65 9.58 52.48 7.09
CA HIS A 65 8.26 53.02 6.81
C HIS A 65 7.30 51.82 6.74
N SER A 66 6.46 51.67 7.77
CA SER A 66 5.44 50.63 7.82
C SER A 66 4.36 50.96 6.79
N THR A 67 4.55 50.51 5.56
CA THR A 67 3.48 50.48 4.56
C THR A 67 2.44 49.48 5.06
N ALA A 68 1.24 49.95 5.40
CA ALA A 68 0.15 49.09 5.81
C ALA A 68 -0.14 48.08 4.69
N THR A 69 0.21 46.82 4.90
CA THR A 69 -0.15 45.72 4.01
C THR A 69 -1.67 45.68 3.91
N PRO A 70 -2.26 45.79 2.71
CA PRO A 70 -3.72 45.69 2.56
C PRO A 70 -4.16 44.34 3.12
N SER A 71 -5.11 44.38 4.06
CA SER A 71 -5.75 43.18 4.58
C SER A 71 -6.36 42.42 3.40
N PRO A 72 -6.04 41.12 3.21
CA PRO A 72 -6.60 40.36 2.11
C PRO A 72 -8.12 40.35 2.28
N THR A 73 -8.83 40.90 1.29
CA THR A 73 -10.28 40.72 1.18
C THR A 73 -10.55 39.23 1.21
N PRO A 74 -11.40 38.72 2.13
CA PRO A 74 -11.70 37.31 2.17
C PRO A 74 -12.30 36.90 0.82
N THR A 75 -11.55 36.10 0.07
CA THR A 75 -12.07 35.46 -1.13
C THR A 75 -13.30 34.67 -0.68
N PRO A 76 -14.48 34.92 -1.25
CA PRO A 76 -15.66 34.14 -0.90
C PRO A 76 -15.34 32.67 -1.15
N THR A 77 -15.26 31.89 -0.08
CA THR A 77 -15.17 30.44 -0.16
C THR A 77 -16.49 30.00 -0.77
N HIS A 78 -16.52 29.84 -2.08
CA HIS A 78 -17.63 29.20 -2.75
C HIS A 78 -17.72 27.80 -2.12
N PRO A 79 -18.87 27.39 -1.55
CA PRO A 79 -19.01 26.03 -1.07
C PRO A 79 -18.66 25.12 -2.23
N SER A 80 -17.62 24.31 -2.06
CA SER A 80 -17.31 23.25 -3.01
C SER A 80 -18.60 22.45 -3.16
N PRO A 81 -19.13 22.27 -4.39
CA PRO A 81 -20.35 21.51 -4.58
C PRO A 81 -20.15 20.16 -3.89
N GLU A 82 -21.00 19.88 -2.90
CA GLU A 82 -20.99 18.60 -2.23
C GLU A 82 -21.25 17.55 -3.33
N PRO A 83 -20.33 16.59 -3.54
CA PRO A 83 -20.51 15.60 -4.58
C PRO A 83 -21.84 14.91 -4.34
N PRO A 84 -22.67 14.72 -5.38
CA PRO A 84 -23.97 14.10 -5.21
C PRO A 84 -23.78 12.74 -4.54
N SER A 85 -24.38 12.55 -3.36
CA SER A 85 -24.34 11.27 -2.68
C SER A 85 -25.04 10.24 -3.55
N VAL A 86 -24.28 9.34 -4.15
CA VAL A 86 -24.83 8.19 -4.87
C VAL A 86 -25.55 7.34 -3.83
N PRO A 87 -26.84 7.00 -4.01
CA PRO A 87 -27.54 6.13 -3.09
C PRO A 87 -26.86 4.75 -3.13
N ILE A 88 -26.03 4.48 -2.14
CA ILE A 88 -25.41 3.18 -1.94
C ILE A 88 -26.55 2.24 -1.60
N THR A 89 -26.86 1.34 -2.52
CA THR A 89 -27.87 0.33 -2.26
C THR A 89 -27.30 -0.60 -1.21
N ASP A 90 -28.00 -0.79 -0.10
CA ASP A 90 -27.52 -1.59 1.03
C ASP A 90 -27.55 -3.07 0.65
N TRP A 91 -26.48 -3.54 0.02
CA TRP A 91 -26.34 -4.91 -0.43
C TRP A 91 -25.91 -5.77 0.75
N ASN A 92 -26.87 -6.48 1.32
CA ASN A 92 -26.59 -7.42 2.39
C ASN A 92 -26.24 -8.80 1.79
N LEU A 93 -25.02 -8.91 1.25
CA LEU A 93 -24.46 -10.18 0.79
C LEU A 93 -23.49 -10.71 1.84
N ASP A 94 -23.67 -11.96 2.23
CA ASP A 94 -22.79 -12.69 3.13
C ASP A 94 -22.26 -13.97 2.46
N ALA A 95 -21.48 -14.75 3.21
CA ALA A 95 -20.90 -16.00 2.70
C ALA A 95 -21.93 -17.09 2.36
N SER A 96 -23.17 -16.96 2.85
CA SER A 96 -24.28 -17.88 2.57
C SER A 96 -25.16 -17.42 1.39
N SER A 97 -25.00 -16.19 0.94
CA SER A 97 -25.76 -15.62 -0.16
C SER A 97 -25.49 -16.38 -1.46
N THR A 98 -26.55 -16.80 -2.12
CA THR A 98 -26.52 -17.55 -3.38
C THR A 98 -26.42 -16.59 -4.58
N GLY A 99 -26.11 -17.12 -5.77
CA GLY A 99 -26.22 -16.34 -7.00
C GLY A 99 -27.64 -15.81 -7.25
N SER A 100 -28.69 -16.51 -6.80
CA SER A 100 -30.07 -16.01 -6.85
C SER A 100 -30.30 -14.78 -5.96
N ASP A 101 -29.75 -14.79 -4.74
CA ASP A 101 -29.82 -13.63 -3.82
C ASP A 101 -29.12 -12.42 -4.42
N PHE A 102 -27.95 -12.65 -5.00
CA PHE A 102 -27.21 -11.61 -5.73
C PHE A 102 -27.97 -11.07 -6.94
N LEU A 103 -28.54 -11.94 -7.78
CA LEU A 103 -29.31 -11.51 -8.95
C LEU A 103 -30.52 -10.67 -8.57
N ALA A 104 -31.13 -10.91 -7.40
CA ALA A 104 -32.25 -10.11 -6.91
C ALA A 104 -31.88 -8.65 -6.61
N LEU A 105 -30.59 -8.35 -6.38
CA LEU A 105 -30.07 -7.00 -6.15
C LEU A 105 -29.81 -6.24 -7.46
N LEU A 106 -29.78 -6.94 -8.60
CA LEU A 106 -29.47 -6.35 -9.89
C LEU A 106 -30.72 -5.88 -10.64
N SER A 107 -30.52 -4.88 -11.50
CA SER A 107 -31.51 -4.49 -12.50
C SER A 107 -31.85 -5.66 -13.44
N GLN A 108 -32.98 -5.56 -14.14
CA GLN A 108 -33.36 -6.57 -15.15
C GLN A 108 -32.30 -6.72 -16.25
N ASP A 109 -31.66 -5.61 -16.64
CA ASP A 109 -30.61 -5.61 -17.66
C ASP A 109 -29.35 -6.33 -17.16
N GLY A 110 -28.92 -6.06 -15.93
CA GLY A 110 -27.77 -6.74 -15.32
C GLY A 110 -27.98 -8.25 -15.20
N ARG A 111 -29.18 -8.68 -14.77
CA ARG A 111 -29.56 -10.10 -14.73
C ARG A 111 -29.53 -10.75 -16.11
N SER A 112 -30.11 -10.07 -17.12
CA SER A 112 -30.17 -10.58 -18.49
C SER A 112 -28.76 -10.69 -19.10
N CYS A 113 -27.88 -9.74 -18.80
CA CYS A 113 -26.48 -9.80 -19.21
C CYS A 113 -25.75 -11.00 -18.61
N ILE A 114 -25.83 -11.20 -17.28
CA ILE A 114 -25.22 -12.38 -16.63
C ILE A 114 -25.77 -13.67 -17.23
N GLN A 115 -27.08 -13.76 -17.40
CA GLN A 115 -27.71 -14.95 -17.99
C GLN A 115 -27.17 -15.24 -19.39
N SER A 116 -27.05 -14.21 -20.24
CA SER A 116 -26.49 -14.36 -21.58
C SER A 116 -25.01 -14.74 -21.55
N ALA A 117 -24.23 -14.17 -20.63
CA ALA A 117 -22.79 -14.40 -20.54
C ALA A 117 -22.44 -15.78 -19.96
N LEU A 118 -23.21 -16.27 -18.99
CA LEU A 118 -23.01 -17.59 -18.38
C LEU A 118 -23.66 -18.72 -19.19
N GLY A 119 -24.67 -18.43 -20.02
CA GLY A 119 -25.38 -19.43 -20.81
C GLY A 119 -25.90 -20.58 -19.96
N ASP A 120 -25.53 -21.81 -20.31
CA ASP A 120 -25.95 -23.01 -19.59
C ASP A 120 -25.46 -23.08 -18.13
N ARG A 121 -24.42 -22.31 -17.77
CA ARG A 121 -23.91 -22.23 -16.38
C ARG A 121 -24.75 -21.33 -15.48
N PHE A 122 -25.71 -20.58 -16.02
CA PHE A 122 -26.50 -19.63 -15.23
C PHE A 122 -27.31 -20.30 -14.11
N SER A 123 -27.79 -21.53 -14.33
CA SER A 123 -28.52 -22.31 -13.32
C SER A 123 -27.62 -22.78 -12.17
N ILE A 124 -26.37 -23.12 -12.47
CA ILE A 124 -25.35 -23.48 -11.47
C ILE A 124 -25.02 -22.25 -10.62
N PHE A 125 -24.75 -21.12 -11.29
CA PHE A 125 -24.50 -19.85 -10.61
C PHE A 125 -25.60 -19.47 -9.63
N GLN A 126 -26.87 -19.61 -10.02
CA GLN A 126 -28.01 -19.32 -9.15
C GLN A 126 -28.02 -20.16 -7.87
N ALA A 127 -27.61 -21.43 -7.95
CA ALA A 127 -27.70 -22.38 -6.85
C ALA A 127 -26.47 -22.35 -5.92
N GLU A 128 -25.33 -21.87 -6.39
CA GLU A 128 -24.08 -21.85 -5.61
C GLU A 128 -23.93 -20.58 -4.77
N ALA A 129 -23.08 -20.67 -3.73
CA ALA A 129 -22.70 -19.52 -2.93
C ALA A 129 -21.97 -18.50 -3.82
N PHE A 130 -22.50 -17.28 -3.87
CA PHE A 130 -22.03 -16.23 -4.76
C PHE A 130 -20.53 -15.96 -4.56
N ILE A 131 -20.07 -15.86 -3.31
CA ILE A 131 -18.67 -15.60 -2.98
C ILE A 131 -17.73 -16.72 -3.44
N GLU A 132 -18.20 -17.97 -3.51
CA GLU A 132 -17.38 -19.08 -4.03
C GLU A 132 -17.29 -19.06 -5.54
N TYR A 133 -18.31 -18.53 -6.21
CA TYR A 133 -18.37 -18.40 -7.65
C TYR A 133 -17.60 -17.18 -8.18
N LEU A 134 -17.25 -16.21 -7.30
CA LEU A 134 -16.39 -15.05 -7.61
C LEU A 134 -14.91 -15.46 -7.80
N ASP A 135 -14.64 -16.31 -8.78
CA ASP A 135 -13.29 -16.66 -9.19
C ASP A 135 -12.86 -15.92 -10.48
N ALA A 136 -11.59 -16.13 -10.88
CA ALA A 136 -11.04 -15.54 -12.09
C ALA A 136 -11.80 -15.91 -13.38
N THR A 137 -12.63 -16.97 -13.36
CA THR A 137 -13.43 -17.36 -14.53
C THR A 137 -14.67 -16.49 -14.73
N THR A 138 -15.10 -15.77 -13.67
CA THR A 138 -16.29 -14.92 -13.70
C THR A 138 -15.97 -13.43 -13.80
N GLU A 139 -14.72 -13.05 -13.55
CA GLU A 139 -14.24 -11.67 -13.68
C GLU A 139 -14.63 -10.99 -15.01
N PRO A 140 -14.48 -11.64 -16.20
CA PRO A 140 -14.88 -10.99 -17.46
C PRO A 140 -16.39 -10.72 -17.54
N VAL A 141 -17.19 -11.66 -17.03
CA VAL A 141 -18.65 -11.56 -17.01
C VAL A 141 -19.10 -10.42 -16.11
N MET A 142 -18.49 -10.30 -14.93
CA MET A 142 -18.76 -9.21 -13.99
C MET A 142 -18.28 -7.87 -14.51
N GLY A 143 -17.15 -7.85 -15.21
CA GLY A 143 -16.56 -6.67 -15.82
C GLY A 143 -17.49 -6.00 -16.82
N GLU A 144 -18.15 -6.79 -17.67
CA GLU A 144 -19.03 -6.33 -18.75
C GLU A 144 -20.48 -6.10 -18.29
N CYS A 145 -21.00 -6.93 -17.38
CA CYS A 145 -22.41 -6.88 -16.99
C CYS A 145 -22.73 -5.91 -15.86
N PHE A 146 -21.73 -5.41 -15.12
CA PHE A 146 -21.96 -4.58 -13.94
C PHE A 146 -21.66 -3.10 -14.20
N THR A 147 -22.58 -2.25 -13.73
CA THR A 147 -22.31 -0.82 -13.61
C THR A 147 -21.30 -0.57 -12.49
N PRO A 148 -20.59 0.58 -12.49
CA PRO A 148 -19.69 0.96 -11.40
C PRO A 148 -20.31 0.81 -10.01
N GLU A 149 -21.58 1.19 -9.86
CA GLU A 149 -22.32 1.12 -8.60
C GLU A 149 -22.55 -0.33 -8.14
N ASN A 150 -22.85 -1.23 -9.07
CA ASN A 150 -22.97 -2.65 -8.78
C ASN A 150 -21.63 -3.23 -8.31
N LYS A 151 -20.52 -2.85 -8.96
CA LYS A 151 -19.17 -3.31 -8.59
C LYS A 151 -18.79 -2.82 -7.19
N ALA A 152 -19.06 -1.55 -6.90
CA ALA A 152 -18.87 -0.97 -5.58
C ALA A 152 -19.73 -1.67 -4.52
N GLY A 153 -21.00 -1.94 -4.81
CA GLY A 153 -21.90 -2.67 -3.92
C GLY A 153 -21.34 -4.04 -3.52
N ILE A 154 -20.88 -4.84 -4.49
CA ILE A 154 -20.25 -6.16 -4.23
C ILE A 154 -19.06 -6.01 -3.29
N ALA A 155 -18.13 -5.11 -3.62
CA ALA A 155 -16.92 -4.92 -2.84
C ALA A 155 -17.25 -4.54 -1.39
N ILE A 156 -18.15 -3.57 -1.19
CA ILE A 156 -18.59 -3.13 0.15
C ILE A 156 -19.23 -4.28 0.93
N SER A 157 -20.10 -5.08 0.30
CA SER A 157 -20.70 -6.24 0.97
C SER A 157 -19.64 -7.24 1.41
N MET A 158 -18.59 -7.47 0.62
CA MET A 158 -17.50 -8.37 1.01
C MET A 158 -16.67 -7.84 2.18
N PHE A 159 -16.39 -6.53 2.21
CA PHE A 159 -15.77 -5.90 3.38
C PHE A 159 -16.67 -6.03 4.61
N SER A 160 -17.97 -5.77 4.46
CA SER A 160 -18.97 -5.90 5.54
C SER A 160 -19.08 -7.32 6.06
N ALA A 161 -19.15 -8.31 5.19
CA ALA A 161 -19.18 -9.72 5.60
C ALA A 161 -17.91 -10.14 6.35
N THR A 162 -16.76 -9.52 6.03
CA THR A 162 -15.48 -9.84 6.69
C THR A 162 -15.32 -9.10 8.01
N ALA A 163 -15.80 -7.86 8.11
CA ALA A 163 -15.72 -7.03 9.30
C ALA A 163 -16.86 -7.27 10.32
N ASP A 164 -17.75 -8.24 10.07
CA ASP A 164 -19.00 -8.46 10.83
C ASP A 164 -19.91 -7.22 10.87
N GLY A 165 -19.94 -6.52 9.73
CA GLY A 165 -20.61 -5.23 9.55
C GLY A 165 -19.64 -4.09 9.32
N LEU A 166 -20.13 -3.02 8.69
CA LEU A 166 -19.42 -1.74 8.57
C LEU A 166 -20.30 -0.61 9.08
N SER A 167 -19.67 0.40 9.67
CA SER A 167 -20.28 1.68 9.99
C SER A 167 -20.83 2.37 8.73
N ALA A 168 -21.74 3.31 8.92
CA ALA A 168 -22.31 4.08 7.81
C ALA A 168 -21.23 4.96 7.15
N GLU A 169 -20.35 5.54 7.96
CA GLU A 169 -19.21 6.36 7.54
C GLU A 169 -18.25 5.55 6.66
N THR A 170 -17.88 4.35 7.09
CA THR A 170 -16.98 3.46 6.34
C THR A 170 -17.61 2.98 5.03
N ARG A 171 -18.90 2.60 5.04
CA ARG A 171 -19.61 2.24 3.79
C ARG A 171 -19.64 3.41 2.81
N SER A 172 -19.89 4.63 3.31
CA SER A 172 -19.87 5.84 2.47
C SER A 172 -18.50 6.11 1.86
N CYS A 173 -17.43 5.97 2.65
CA CYS A 173 -16.06 6.13 2.17
C CYS A 173 -15.69 5.07 1.12
N LEU A 174 -15.97 3.80 1.39
CA LEU A 174 -15.69 2.70 0.45
C LEU A 174 -16.47 2.85 -0.86
N ALA A 175 -17.71 3.32 -0.82
CA ALA A 175 -18.47 3.58 -2.03
C ALA A 175 -17.85 4.66 -2.91
N ASP A 176 -17.33 5.73 -2.31
CA ASP A 176 -16.60 6.76 -3.07
C ASP A 176 -15.34 6.16 -3.73
N VAL A 177 -14.53 5.42 -2.96
CA VAL A 177 -13.32 4.74 -3.46
C VAL A 177 -13.64 3.79 -4.61
N PHE A 178 -14.62 2.90 -4.44
CA PHE A 178 -14.95 1.89 -5.46
C PHE A 178 -15.74 2.43 -6.64
N THR A 179 -16.47 3.54 -6.49
CA THR A 179 -17.12 4.22 -7.63
C THR A 179 -16.08 4.92 -8.49
N ARG A 180 -15.01 5.49 -7.89
CA ARG A 180 -13.86 6.02 -8.63
C ARG A 180 -13.03 4.92 -9.29
N ASN A 181 -12.94 3.75 -8.66
CA ASN A 181 -12.11 2.63 -9.10
C ASN A 181 -12.92 1.35 -9.36
N PRO A 182 -13.89 1.36 -10.30
CA PRO A 182 -14.87 0.28 -10.42
C PRO A 182 -14.28 -1.03 -10.93
N GLN A 183 -13.21 -1.00 -11.73
CA GLN A 183 -12.54 -2.23 -12.18
C GLN A 183 -11.82 -2.92 -11.02
N GLU A 184 -11.22 -2.11 -10.14
CA GLU A 184 -10.47 -2.61 -9.00
C GLU A 184 -11.38 -3.15 -7.88
N ALA A 185 -12.61 -2.63 -7.76
CA ALA A 185 -13.62 -3.11 -6.82
C ALA A 185 -13.87 -4.63 -6.95
N ILE A 186 -13.90 -5.14 -8.19
CA ILE A 186 -14.01 -6.59 -8.45
C ILE A 186 -12.67 -7.29 -8.18
N GLY A 187 -11.54 -6.66 -8.49
CA GLY A 187 -10.21 -7.22 -8.24
C GLY A 187 -9.97 -7.61 -6.77
N PHE A 188 -10.61 -6.93 -5.81
CA PHE A 188 -10.62 -7.35 -4.39
C PHE A 188 -11.32 -8.67 -4.14
N ALA A 189 -12.34 -8.95 -4.92
CA ALA A 189 -13.19 -10.11 -4.76
C ALA A 189 -12.56 -11.38 -5.35
N THR A 190 -11.75 -11.22 -6.40
CA THR A 190 -11.17 -12.34 -7.14
C THR A 190 -9.87 -12.83 -6.52
N SER A 191 -9.49 -14.06 -6.83
CA SER A 191 -8.28 -14.70 -6.31
C SER A 191 -7.00 -14.37 -7.10
N GLY A 192 -7.08 -13.43 -8.06
CA GLY A 192 -5.94 -13.04 -8.88
C GLY A 192 -4.94 -12.15 -8.12
N PRO A 193 -3.68 -12.05 -8.56
CA PRO A 193 -2.80 -10.99 -8.10
C PRO A 193 -3.41 -9.64 -8.49
N PRO A 194 -3.58 -8.69 -7.55
CA PRO A 194 -4.13 -7.39 -7.89
C PRO A 194 -3.19 -6.61 -8.82
N SER A 195 -3.78 -5.83 -9.72
CA SER A 195 -3.06 -4.79 -10.48
C SER A 195 -2.45 -3.74 -9.53
N ASP A 196 -1.49 -2.95 -10.00
CA ASP A 196 -0.94 -1.84 -9.21
C ASP A 196 -2.05 -0.86 -8.79
N ASP A 197 -2.99 -0.57 -9.70
CA ASP A 197 -4.15 0.29 -9.45
C ASP A 197 -5.09 -0.32 -8.40
N ALA A 198 -5.32 -1.64 -8.44
CA ALA A 198 -6.06 -2.35 -7.40
C ALA A 198 -5.38 -2.23 -6.05
N ARG A 199 -4.05 -2.33 -6.00
CA ARG A 199 -3.34 -2.19 -4.73
C ARG A 199 -3.43 -0.77 -4.19
N ALA A 200 -3.35 0.25 -5.05
CA ALA A 200 -3.57 1.64 -4.64
C ALA A 200 -5.00 1.86 -4.10
N ALA A 201 -6.02 1.39 -4.82
CA ALA A 201 -7.41 1.43 -4.37
C ALA A 201 -7.61 0.63 -3.06
N ALA A 202 -6.80 -0.40 -2.82
CA ALA A 202 -6.86 -1.22 -1.60
C ALA A 202 -6.43 -0.41 -0.40
N PHE A 203 -5.31 0.31 -0.53
CA PHE A 203 -4.81 1.16 0.53
C PHE A 203 -5.78 2.29 0.84
N GLU A 204 -6.37 2.89 -0.20
CA GLU A 204 -7.42 3.90 -0.03
C GLU A 204 -8.66 3.31 0.68
N ALA A 205 -9.13 2.14 0.27
CA ALA A 205 -10.24 1.44 0.90
C ALA A 205 -9.94 1.06 2.36
N LEU A 206 -8.73 0.59 2.66
CA LEU A 206 -8.29 0.30 4.03
C LEU A 206 -8.24 1.56 4.91
N SER A 207 -7.96 2.72 4.32
CA SER A 207 -7.99 4.00 5.04
C SER A 207 -9.39 4.40 5.50
N CYS A 208 -10.45 3.89 4.83
CA CYS A 208 -11.84 4.09 5.21
C CYS A 208 -12.26 3.31 6.47
N LEU A 209 -11.49 2.29 6.88
CA LEU A 209 -11.85 1.43 8.00
C LEU A 209 -11.50 2.10 9.33
N SER A 210 -12.43 2.02 10.29
CA SER A 210 -12.11 2.26 11.70
C SER A 210 -11.09 1.22 12.21
N PRO A 211 -10.35 1.51 13.29
CA PRO A 211 -9.43 0.54 13.89
C PRO A 211 -10.10 -0.80 14.24
N GLU A 212 -11.34 -0.77 14.71
CA GLU A 212 -12.12 -1.95 15.06
C GLU A 212 -12.48 -2.79 13.82
N GLU A 213 -12.95 -2.16 12.74
CA GLU A 213 -13.26 -2.85 11.47
C GLU A 213 -11.98 -3.39 10.82
N ALA A 214 -10.88 -2.63 10.87
CA ALA A 214 -9.59 -3.06 10.35
C ALA A 214 -9.05 -4.28 11.13
N ALA A 215 -9.24 -4.31 12.45
CA ALA A 215 -8.90 -5.46 13.27
C ALA A 215 -9.78 -6.68 12.92
N ALA A 216 -11.07 -6.49 12.67
CA ALA A 216 -12.01 -7.57 12.32
C ALA A 216 -11.69 -8.25 10.98
N ILE A 217 -11.20 -7.50 9.99
CA ILE A 217 -10.78 -8.09 8.71
C ILE A 217 -9.43 -8.81 8.78
N THR A 218 -8.67 -8.62 9.86
CA THR A 218 -7.37 -9.25 10.03
C THR A 218 -7.57 -10.71 10.46
N PRO A 219 -7.03 -11.71 9.74
CA PRO A 219 -7.21 -13.11 10.10
C PRO A 219 -6.62 -13.43 11.48
N GLU A 220 -7.45 -14.03 12.35
CA GLU A 220 -7.05 -14.50 13.68
C GLU A 220 -5.93 -15.56 13.56
N GLY A 221 -4.80 -15.35 14.24
CA GLY A 221 -3.70 -16.32 14.33
C GLY A 221 -2.39 -15.91 13.66
N GLU A 222 -2.40 -14.84 12.87
CA GLU A 222 -1.18 -14.11 12.52
C GLU A 222 -0.99 -13.02 13.59
N GLY A 223 0.27 -12.74 14.00
CA GLY A 223 0.56 -11.80 15.10
C GLY A 223 -0.16 -10.45 14.99
N PRO A 224 -0.15 -9.62 16.05
CA PRO A 224 -0.90 -8.37 16.10
C PRO A 224 -0.75 -7.64 14.76
N PRO A 225 -1.86 -7.20 14.13
CA PRO A 225 -1.78 -6.52 12.84
C PRO A 225 -0.67 -5.46 12.90
N PRO A 226 0.11 -5.27 11.83
CA PRO A 226 1.00 -4.12 11.77
C PRO A 226 0.17 -2.90 12.16
N ASP A 227 0.64 -2.15 13.15
CA ASP A 227 -0.13 -1.10 13.81
C ASP A 227 -0.82 -0.25 12.72
N THR A 228 -2.14 -0.39 12.61
CA THR A 228 -2.91 0.25 11.54
C THR A 228 -2.80 1.77 11.64
N ALA A 229 -2.51 2.30 12.84
CA ALA A 229 -2.18 3.71 13.02
C ALA A 229 -0.82 4.06 12.40
N ALA A 230 0.18 3.19 12.52
CA ALA A 230 1.47 3.36 11.86
C ALA A 230 1.35 3.30 10.33
N LEU A 231 0.60 2.34 9.76
CA LEU A 231 0.38 2.27 8.32
C LEU A 231 -0.41 3.47 7.79
N ARG A 232 -1.44 3.91 8.52
CA ARG A 232 -2.20 5.11 8.19
C ARG A 232 -1.31 6.34 8.23
N CYS A 233 -0.53 6.51 9.30
CA CYS A 233 0.44 7.59 9.39
C CYS A 233 1.42 7.54 8.22
N LEU A 234 1.94 6.36 7.86
CA LEU A 234 2.90 6.22 6.76
C LEU A 234 2.31 6.69 5.44
N ALA A 235 1.07 6.30 5.15
CA ALA A 235 0.34 6.76 3.97
C ALA A 235 0.12 8.28 4.01
N GLU A 236 -0.31 8.84 5.14
CA GLU A 236 -0.50 10.27 5.32
C GLU A 236 0.81 11.08 5.17
N GLU A 237 1.93 10.58 5.69
CA GLU A 237 3.24 11.21 5.56
C GLU A 237 3.75 11.16 4.13
N LEU A 238 3.60 10.03 3.43
CA LEU A 238 3.99 9.92 2.03
C LEU A 238 3.14 10.84 1.14
N MET A 239 1.83 10.93 1.37
CA MET A 239 0.96 11.84 0.60
C MET A 239 1.29 13.33 0.77
N LYS A 240 2.07 13.73 1.80
CA LYS A 240 2.56 15.12 1.97
C LYS A 240 3.77 15.45 1.09
N VAL A 241 4.41 14.45 0.50
CA VAL A 241 5.66 14.59 -0.25
C VAL A 241 5.38 14.49 -1.75
N GLU A 242 6.02 15.34 -2.55
CA GLU A 242 5.96 15.26 -4.01
C GLU A 242 6.53 13.91 -4.49
N GLY A 243 5.73 13.13 -5.20
CA GLY A 243 6.07 11.77 -5.62
C GLY A 243 5.83 10.68 -4.57
N GLY A 244 5.18 10.99 -3.44
CA GLY A 244 4.82 9.99 -2.43
C GLY A 244 3.77 8.97 -2.89
N ASP A 245 2.92 9.35 -3.85
CA ASP A 245 2.02 8.46 -4.59
C ASP A 245 2.80 7.39 -5.36
N GLU A 246 3.89 7.77 -6.02
CA GLU A 246 4.77 6.84 -6.73
C GLU A 246 5.52 5.92 -5.75
N ILE A 247 5.92 6.40 -4.58
CA ILE A 247 6.51 5.58 -3.52
C ILE A 247 5.50 4.54 -3.02
N LEU A 248 4.26 4.97 -2.74
CA LEU A 248 3.17 4.06 -2.36
C LEU A 248 2.90 3.04 -3.46
N ARG A 249 2.92 3.45 -4.73
CA ARG A 249 2.76 2.57 -5.88
C ARG A 249 3.88 1.53 -5.96
N ILE A 250 5.16 1.92 -5.84
CA ILE A 250 6.31 1.01 -5.86
C ILE A 250 6.29 0.05 -4.65
N LEU A 251 5.96 0.54 -3.46
CA LEU A 251 5.78 -0.32 -2.29
C LEU A 251 4.61 -1.30 -2.48
N SER A 252 3.61 -0.87 -3.24
CA SER A 252 2.52 -1.69 -3.72
C SER A 252 2.84 -2.51 -4.96
N THR A 253 4.07 -2.62 -5.45
CA THR A 253 4.38 -3.63 -6.49
C THR A 253 5.11 -4.84 -5.92
N ALA A 254 5.46 -4.79 -4.62
CA ALA A 254 6.33 -5.77 -3.97
C ALA A 254 7.72 -5.89 -4.65
N ASP A 255 8.14 -4.89 -5.44
CA ASP A 255 9.51 -4.78 -5.95
C ASP A 255 10.17 -3.49 -5.43
N PRO A 256 10.78 -3.54 -4.24
CA PRO A 256 11.42 -2.37 -3.66
C PRO A 256 12.70 -1.95 -4.39
N ALA A 257 13.22 -2.78 -5.31
CA ALA A 257 14.36 -2.41 -6.13
C ALA A 257 14.02 -1.27 -7.12
N GLY A 258 12.72 -0.99 -7.32
CA GLY A 258 12.26 0.16 -8.10
C GLY A 258 12.43 1.51 -7.40
N LEU A 259 12.69 1.55 -6.09
CA LEU A 259 12.86 2.81 -5.36
C LEU A 259 14.22 3.44 -5.70
N THR A 260 14.19 4.71 -6.12
CA THR A 260 15.41 5.52 -6.17
C THR A 260 15.96 5.77 -4.76
N LEU A 261 17.22 6.19 -4.67
CA LEU A 261 17.83 6.57 -3.39
C LEU A 261 17.05 7.70 -2.70
N GLU A 262 16.55 8.66 -3.48
CA GLU A 262 15.74 9.78 -2.99
C GLU A 262 14.40 9.28 -2.41
N GLN A 263 13.70 8.42 -3.15
CA GLN A 263 12.46 7.79 -2.70
C GLN A 263 12.66 6.93 -1.44
N SER A 264 13.76 6.19 -1.36
CA SER A 264 14.12 5.40 -0.19
C SER A 264 14.37 6.27 1.04
N THR A 265 14.95 7.46 0.85
CA THR A 265 15.19 8.44 1.92
C THR A 265 13.87 9.03 2.43
N LEU A 266 12.98 9.41 1.51
CA LEU A 266 11.65 9.91 1.85
C LEU A 266 10.81 8.86 2.59
N LEU A 267 10.87 7.60 2.15
CA LEU A 267 10.22 6.49 2.83
C LEU A 267 10.78 6.30 4.24
N GLY A 268 12.11 6.30 4.42
CA GLY A 268 12.73 6.18 5.73
C GLY A 268 12.31 7.30 6.69
N GLN A 269 12.17 8.53 6.18
CA GLN A 269 11.71 9.66 6.98
C GLN A 269 10.24 9.55 7.38
N ALA A 270 9.37 9.10 6.45
CA ALA A 270 7.97 8.86 6.74
C ALA A 270 7.78 7.74 7.79
N VAL A 271 8.52 6.63 7.66
CA VAL A 271 8.55 5.52 8.64
C VAL A 271 8.97 6.02 10.02
N SER A 272 10.01 6.86 10.07
CA SER A 272 10.50 7.46 11.32
C SER A 272 9.49 8.40 11.96
N ASN A 273 8.83 9.26 11.17
CA ASN A 273 7.81 10.19 11.66
C ASN A 273 6.61 9.44 12.27
N CYS A 274 6.33 8.25 11.77
CA CYS A 274 5.22 7.41 12.22
C CYS A 274 5.56 6.51 13.41
N GLY A 275 6.76 6.63 13.98
CA GLY A 275 7.18 5.82 15.12
C GLY A 275 7.21 4.32 14.82
N ILE A 276 7.33 3.95 13.54
CA ILE A 276 7.44 2.56 13.12
C ILE A 276 8.83 2.11 13.53
N ASP A 277 8.89 1.38 14.64
CA ASP A 277 10.14 0.90 15.19
C ASP A 277 10.76 -0.13 14.25
N THR A 278 11.83 0.26 13.54
CA THR A 278 12.53 -0.59 12.58
C THR A 278 13.53 -1.52 13.25
N HIS A 279 13.43 -1.76 14.57
CA HIS A 279 14.24 -2.73 15.31
C HIS A 279 14.06 -4.16 14.75
N PHE A 280 14.72 -4.43 13.63
CA PHE A 280 14.93 -5.73 13.04
C PHE A 280 16.28 -6.26 13.49
N THR A 281 16.26 -7.31 14.31
CA THR A 281 17.43 -8.15 14.53
C THR A 281 17.74 -8.87 13.23
N PHE A 282 18.80 -8.46 12.55
CA PHE A 282 19.36 -9.25 11.47
C PHE A 282 19.76 -10.62 12.03
N PRO A 283 19.36 -11.75 11.41
CA PRO A 283 20.04 -13.00 11.68
C PRO A 283 21.52 -12.75 11.36
N GLU A 284 22.40 -12.92 12.36
CA GLU A 284 23.84 -12.84 12.13
C GLU A 284 24.16 -13.71 10.91
N PRO A 285 24.95 -13.21 9.95
CA PRO A 285 25.37 -14.03 8.83
C PRO A 285 26.02 -15.27 9.44
N THR A 286 25.38 -16.43 9.27
CA THR A 286 26.03 -17.69 9.58
C THR A 286 27.28 -17.71 8.75
N SER A 287 28.42 -17.48 9.40
CA SER A 287 29.73 -17.62 8.83
C SER A 287 29.74 -18.92 8.06
N SER A 288 29.75 -18.82 6.73
CA SER A 288 30.02 -19.95 5.85
C SER A 288 31.39 -20.44 6.27
N GLN A 289 31.40 -21.51 7.07
CA GLN A 289 32.60 -22.27 7.35
C GLN A 289 33.24 -22.60 6.00
N ASP A 290 34.45 -22.09 5.82
CA ASP A 290 35.35 -22.40 4.73
C ASP A 290 35.31 -23.89 4.42
N GLY A 291 34.71 -24.23 3.29
CA GLY A 291 34.78 -25.56 2.70
C GLY A 291 36.22 -25.80 2.22
N SER A 292 37.07 -26.26 3.14
CA SER A 292 38.35 -26.85 2.80
C SER A 292 38.10 -28.11 1.98
N ALA A 293 38.37 -28.03 0.68
CA ALA A 293 38.38 -29.15 -0.24
C ALA A 293 39.49 -30.13 0.17
N SER A 294 39.12 -31.21 0.85
CA SER A 294 39.99 -32.36 1.07
C SER A 294 39.87 -33.30 -0.13
N THR A 295 40.87 -33.27 -1.01
CA THR A 295 41.07 -34.30 -2.04
C THR A 295 41.60 -35.56 -1.38
N ASP A 296 40.72 -36.50 -1.05
CA ASP A 296 41.13 -37.86 -0.70
C ASP A 296 40.88 -38.79 -1.89
N GLY A 297 41.99 -39.23 -2.49
CA GLY A 297 42.01 -40.23 -3.54
C GLY A 297 41.86 -41.62 -2.96
N GLY A 298 40.72 -42.26 -3.23
CA GLY A 298 40.47 -43.66 -2.94
C GLY A 298 40.53 -44.53 -4.20
N THR A 299 41.68 -45.18 -4.42
CA THR A 299 41.88 -46.26 -5.39
C THR A 299 41.09 -47.51 -4.97
N GLY A 300 39.99 -47.81 -5.66
CA GLY A 300 39.25 -49.07 -5.53
C GLY A 300 39.53 -50.00 -6.71
N ALA A 301 40.24 -51.10 -6.44
CA ALA A 301 40.58 -52.16 -7.39
C ALA A 301 39.33 -52.97 -7.85
N PRO A 302 39.41 -53.64 -9.02
CA PRO A 302 38.32 -54.48 -9.53
C PRO A 302 38.31 -55.85 -8.82
N SER A 303 37.14 -56.47 -8.75
CA SER A 303 36.95 -57.85 -8.30
C SER A 303 35.94 -58.57 -9.20
N PRO A 304 36.03 -59.91 -9.26
CA PRO A 304 36.04 -60.71 -10.49
C PRO A 304 34.69 -61.01 -11.14
#